data_AF-A0A418MWD8-F1
#
_entry.id   AF-A0A418MWD8-F1
#
_cell.length_a   1.000
_cell.length_b   1.000
_cell.length_c   1.000
_cell.angle_alpha   90.00
_cell.angle_beta   90.00
_cell.angle_gamma   90.00
#
_symmetry.space_group_name_H-M   'P 1'
#
loop_
_entity.id
_entity.type
_entity.pdbx_description
1 polymer ?
#
loop_
_entity_poly.entity_id
_entity_poly.type
_entity_poly.pdbx_seq_one_letter_code
_entity_poly.pdbx_strand_id
1 'polypeptide(L)'
;MLPRSGDVLHVTSAASVQFLRPILFRVIRVLDRPTYDGWLWLEGYELNAAGDAVNRRSIFVQRAGLEQVQAAPQPRQHTVRSTRRPISRTPARVG
;
A
#
# COMPACT_ATOMS: atom_id res chain seq x y z
N MET A 1 8.98 -3.37 10.44
CA MET A 1 7.60 -3.09 10.00
C MET A 1 7.39 -3.69 8.60
N LEU A 2 6.17 -4.05 8.20
CA LEU A 2 5.88 -4.50 6.83
C LEU A 2 5.16 -3.35 6.08
N PRO A 3 5.71 -2.83 4.96
CA PRO A 3 5.07 -1.79 4.18
C PRO A 3 3.69 -2.20 3.67
N ARG A 4 2.75 -1.27 3.71
CA ARG A 4 1.39 -1.42 3.18
C ARG A 4 1.09 -0.32 2.18
N SER A 5 0.12 -0.56 1.32
CA SER A 5 -0.42 0.45 0.41
C SER A 5 -0.84 1.71 1.19
N GLY A 6 -0.38 2.86 0.72
CA GLY A 6 -0.62 4.18 1.30
C GLY A 6 0.42 4.64 2.32
N ASP A 7 1.31 3.76 2.80
CA ASP A 7 2.38 4.17 3.71
C ASP A 7 3.37 5.11 2.98
N VAL A 8 3.85 6.14 3.68
CA VAL A 8 4.94 7.00 3.21
C VAL A 8 6.21 6.62 3.96
N LEU A 9 7.24 6.26 3.19
CA LEU A 9 8.52 5.77 3.67
C LEU A 9 9.63 6.77 3.34
N HIS A 10 10.56 6.93 4.26
CA HIS A 10 11.85 7.55 3.99
C HIS A 10 12.82 6.45 3.58
N VAL A 11 13.23 6.48 2.32
CA VAL A 11 14.09 5.46 1.71
C VAL A 11 15.48 6.03 1.61
N THR A 12 16.40 5.46 2.38
CA THR A 12 17.81 5.87 2.46
C THR A 12 18.72 4.77 1.94
N SER A 13 20.03 5.02 1.94
CA SER A 13 21.04 4.01 1.62
C SER A 13 21.00 2.78 2.53
N ALA A 14 20.44 2.89 3.74
CA ALA A 14 20.23 1.75 4.64
C ALA A 14 19.22 0.74 4.10
N ALA A 15 18.26 1.18 3.27
CA ALA A 15 17.29 0.32 2.61
C ALA A 15 17.84 -0.27 1.31
N SER A 16 18.64 0.49 0.56
CA SER A 16 19.33 0.00 -0.64
C SER A 16 20.39 1.01 -1.07
N VAL A 17 21.56 0.51 -1.48
CA VAL A 17 22.73 1.33 -1.87
C VAL A 17 22.45 2.30 -3.03
N GLN A 18 21.39 2.07 -3.80
CA GLN A 18 20.97 2.94 -4.90
C GLN A 18 20.46 4.31 -4.42
N PHE A 19 20.10 4.45 -3.13
CA PHE A 19 19.52 5.66 -2.55
C PHE A 19 20.54 6.44 -1.71
N LEU A 20 21.68 6.77 -2.32
CA LEU A 20 22.68 7.70 -1.73
C LEU A 20 22.07 9.07 -1.42
N ARG A 21 21.10 9.50 -2.23
CA ARG A 21 20.21 10.62 -1.95
C ARG A 21 18.88 10.05 -1.47
N PRO A 22 18.48 10.29 -0.21
CA PRO A 22 17.21 9.80 0.30
C PRO A 22 16.02 10.35 -0.48
N ILE A 23 14.95 9.55 -0.54
CA ILE A 23 13.67 9.95 -1.13
C ILE A 23 12.53 9.67 -0.17
N LEU A 24 11.43 10.43 -0.32
CA LEU A 24 10.14 10.06 0.24
C LEU A 24 9.37 9.22 -0.78
N PHE A 25 8.81 8.11 -0.33
CA PHE A 25 8.16 7.14 -1.20
C PHE A 25 6.81 6.71 -0.64
N ARG A 26 5.73 7.00 -1.37
CA ARG A 26 4.39 6.52 -1.05
C ARG A 26 4.14 5.17 -1.72
N VAL A 27 3.93 4.14 -0.92
CA VAL A 27 3.70 2.77 -1.38
C VAL A 27 2.32 2.66 -2.04
N ILE A 28 2.25 2.10 -3.24
CA ILE A 28 1.01 1.69 -3.89
C ILE A 28 0.76 0.21 -3.62
N ARG A 29 1.80 -0.63 -3.75
CA ARG A 29 1.73 -2.06 -3.44
C ARG A 29 3.11 -2.67 -3.18
N VAL A 30 3.11 -3.76 -2.43
CA VAL A 30 4.24 -4.70 -2.35
C VAL A 30 4.07 -5.73 -3.46
N LEU A 31 5.15 -6.08 -4.17
CA LEU A 31 5.09 -7.08 -5.23
C LEU A 31 5.42 -8.47 -4.66
N ASP A 32 4.59 -9.47 -4.99
CA ASP A 32 4.78 -10.88 -4.59
C ASP A 32 5.86 -11.59 -5.45
N ARG A 33 6.92 -10.89 -5.81
CA ARG A 33 8.03 -11.44 -6.61
C ARG A 33 8.99 -12.20 -5.69
N PRO A 34 9.48 -13.39 -6.09
CA PRO A 34 10.53 -14.11 -5.35
C PRO A 34 11.74 -13.21 -5.09
N THR A 35 12.22 -13.22 -3.85
CA THR A 35 13.35 -12.40 -3.42
C THR A 35 14.05 -13.01 -2.21
N TYR A 36 15.16 -12.41 -1.77
CA TYR A 36 15.94 -12.82 -0.62
C TYR A 36 15.24 -12.43 0.70
N ASP A 37 15.60 -13.12 1.79
CA ASP A 37 15.01 -12.83 3.09
C ASP A 37 15.20 -11.35 3.49
N GLY A 38 14.11 -10.72 3.92
CA GLY A 38 14.09 -9.31 4.30
C GLY A 38 14.12 -8.31 3.15
N TRP A 39 14.24 -8.74 1.89
CA TRP A 39 14.14 -7.87 0.72
C TRP A 39 12.71 -7.82 0.17
N LEU A 40 12.37 -6.69 -0.46
CA LEU A 40 11.04 -6.39 -0.96
C LEU A 40 11.15 -5.67 -2.30
N TRP A 41 10.20 -5.98 -3.19
CA TRP A 41 9.88 -5.10 -4.30
C TRP A 41 8.69 -4.22 -3.93
N LEU A 42 8.87 -2.90 -4.01
CA LEU A 42 7.80 -1.93 -3.77
C LEU A 42 7.50 -1.17 -5.06
N GLU A 43 6.23 -0.96 -5.34
CA GLU A 43 5.78 -0.03 -6.36
C GLU A 43 5.06 1.14 -5.71
N GLY A 44 5.35 2.35 -6.17
CA GLY A 44 4.89 3.56 -5.49
C GLY A 44 5.29 4.85 -6.20
N TYR A 45 5.05 5.95 -5.50
CA TYR A 45 5.39 7.29 -5.95
C TYR A 45 6.53 7.89 -5.14
N GLU A 46 7.52 8.45 -5.81
CA GLU A 46 8.44 9.42 -5.20
C GLU A 46 7.67 10.72 -4.91
N LEU A 47 7.89 11.28 -3.73
CA LEU A 47 7.26 12.52 -3.29
C LEU A 47 8.25 13.67 -3.31
N ASN A 48 7.80 14.85 -3.72
CA ASN A 48 8.55 16.09 -3.55
C ASN A 48 8.48 16.61 -2.10
N ALA A 49 9.13 17.74 -1.83
CA ALA A 49 9.11 18.39 -0.51
C ALA A 49 7.71 18.86 -0.07
N ALA A 50 6.78 19.09 -1.01
CA ALA A 50 5.38 19.43 -0.71
C ALA A 50 4.52 18.18 -0.43
N GLY A 51 5.04 16.97 -0.65
CA GLY A 51 4.33 15.71 -0.48
C GLY A 51 3.54 15.25 -1.72
N ASP A 52 3.71 15.92 -2.86
CA ASP A 52 3.08 15.54 -4.12
C ASP A 52 3.82 14.40 -4.80
N ALA A 53 3.06 13.50 -5.42
CA ALA A 53 3.61 12.43 -6.24
C ALA A 53 4.22 12.99 -7.53
N VAL A 54 5.54 12.88 -7.68
CA VAL A 54 6.25 13.39 -8.86
C VAL A 54 6.66 12.31 -9.85
N ASN A 55 6.90 11.08 -9.38
CA ASN A 55 7.34 9.99 -10.25
C ASN A 55 6.85 8.64 -9.74
N ARG A 56 6.40 7.76 -10.63
CA ARG A 56 6.04 6.37 -10.30
C ARG A 56 7.24 5.46 -10.52
N ARG A 57 7.64 4.71 -9.50
CA ARG A 57 8.85 3.87 -9.53
C ARG A 57 8.59 2.51 -8.89
N SER A 58 9.29 1.50 -9.40
CA SER A 58 9.45 0.21 -8.74
C SER A 58 10.86 0.14 -8.15
N ILE A 59 10.95 -0.14 -6.85
CA ILE A 59 12.22 -0.14 -6.10
C ILE A 59 12.45 -1.48 -5.41
N PHE A 60 13.71 -1.86 -5.28
CA PHE A 60 14.14 -3.06 -4.59
C PHE A 60 14.91 -2.68 -3.33
N VAL A 61 14.36 -3.02 -2.17
CA VAL A 61 14.80 -2.50 -0.87
C VAL A 61 14.80 -3.56 0.22
N GLN A 62 15.68 -3.42 1.18
CA GLN A 62 15.71 -4.20 2.41
C GLN A 62 14.78 -3.56 3.45
N ARG A 63 13.85 -4.36 3.98
CA ARG A 63 12.85 -3.95 4.96
C ARG A 63 13.44 -3.34 6.23
N ALA A 64 14.60 -3.83 6.66
CA ALA A 64 15.24 -3.39 7.90
C ALA A 64 15.72 -1.92 7.84
N GLY A 65 16.02 -1.42 6.64
CA GLY A 65 16.46 -0.04 6.44
C GLY A 65 15.35 0.96 6.10
N LEU A 66 14.08 0.52 6.08
CA LEU A 66 12.95 1.39 5.79
C LEU A 66 12.47 2.12 7.04
N GLU A 67 12.34 3.44 6.93
CA GLU A 67 11.78 4.30 7.97
C GLU A 67 10.37 4.74 7.57
N GLN A 68 9.38 4.47 8.41
CA GLN A 68 8.00 4.91 8.15
C GLN A 68 7.82 6.34 8.66
N VAL A 69 7.51 7.27 7.75
CA VAL A 69 7.23 8.68 8.07
C VAL A 69 5.75 8.87 8.37
N GLN A 70 4.89 8.24 7.57
CA GLN A 70 3.45 8.31 7.74
C GLN A 70 2.82 6.95 7.45
N ALA A 71 1.98 6.49 8.37
CA ALA A 71 1.17 5.31 8.12
C ALA A 71 0.01 5.64 7.18
N ALA A 72 -0.31 4.69 6.30
CA ALA A 72 -1.53 4.73 5.52
C ALA A 72 -2.72 4.99 6.45
N PRO A 73 -3.65 5.89 6.09
CA PRO A 73 -4.90 6.02 6.82
C PRO A 73 -5.53 4.63 6.96
N GLN A 74 -5.91 4.24 8.17
CA GLN A 74 -6.62 2.98 8.36
C GLN A 74 -7.84 2.98 7.42
N PRO A 75 -8.04 1.93 6.61
CA PRO A 75 -9.26 1.83 5.84
C PRO A 75 -10.40 1.89 6.83
N ARG A 76 -11.16 3.00 6.81
CA ARG A 76 -12.42 3.07 7.54
C ARG A 76 -13.20 1.89 7.02
N GLN A 77 -13.50 0.92 7.88
CA GLN A 77 -14.43 -0.13 7.52
C GLN A 77 -15.72 0.59 7.19
N HIS A 78 -15.99 0.80 5.89
CA HIS A 78 -17.34 1.06 5.46
C HIS A 78 -18.07 -0.23 5.79
N THR A 79 -18.62 -0.30 7.00
CA THR A 79 -19.71 -1.20 7.31
C THR A 79 -20.86 -0.73 6.43
N VAL A 80 -20.84 -1.14 5.17
CA VAL A 80 -22.05 -1.20 4.36
C VAL A 80 -22.92 -2.15 5.14
N ARG A 81 -23.77 -1.60 6.01
CA ARG A 81 -24.90 -2.29 6.61
C ARG A 81 -25.70 -2.77 5.41
N SER A 82 -25.39 -3.97 4.96
CA SER A 82 -26.17 -4.66 3.95
C SER A 82 -27.46 -5.05 4.66
N THR A 83 -28.37 -4.09 4.79
CA THR A 83 -29.79 -4.36 4.95
C THR A 83 -30.27 -4.91 3.61
N ARG A 84 -29.79 -6.11 3.25
CA ARG A 84 -30.45 -6.96 2.27
C ARG A 84 -31.81 -7.28 2.88
N ARG A 85 -32.81 -6.49 2.50
CA ARG A 85 -34.21 -6.81 2.78
C ARG A 85 -34.50 -8.12 2.04
N PRO A 86 -34.85 -9.22 2.73
CA PRO A 86 -35.21 -10.45 2.04
C PRO A 86 -36.47 -10.19 1.22
N ILE A 87 -36.37 -10.32 -0.10
CA ILE A 87 -37.50 -10.26 -1.01
C ILE A 87 -38.29 -11.55 -0.78
N SER A 88 -39.39 -11.47 -0.04
CA SER A 88 -40.29 -12.61 0.12
C SER A 88 -40.95 -12.90 -1.23
N ARG A 89 -40.55 -13.99 -1.88
CA ARG A 89 -41.19 -14.50 -3.10
C ARG A 89 -42.44 -15.26 -2.67
N THR A 90 -43.61 -14.66 -2.83
CA THR A 90 -44.89 -15.35 -2.66
C THR A 90 -45.08 -16.32 -3.84
N PRO A 91 -45.38 -17.61 -3.61
CA PRO A 91 -45.72 -18.51 -4.71
C PRO A 91 -47.13 -18.21 -5.21
N ALA A 92 -47.27 -17.95 -6.51
CA ALA A 92 -48.56 -17.83 -7.16
C ALA A 92 -49.20 -19.22 -7.33
N ARG A 93 -50.44 -19.38 -6.86
CA ARG A 93 -51.22 -20.61 -7.02
C ARG A 93 -51.80 -20.63 -8.43
N VAL A 94 -51.43 -21.62 -9.23
CA VAL A 94 -52.06 -21.90 -10.53
C VAL A 94 -53.35 -22.68 -10.26
N GLY A 95 -54.45 -22.19 -10.82
CA GLY A 95 -55.74 -22.89 -10.92
C GLY A 95 -56.09 -23.11 -12.38
#